data_AF-A0A1F9UBQ0-F1
#
_entry.id   AF-A0A1F9UBQ0-F1
#
_cell.length_a   1.000
_cell.length_b   1.000
_cell.length_c   1.000
_cell.angle_alpha   90.00
_cell.angle_beta   90.00
_cell.angle_gamma   90.00
#
_symmetry.space_group_name_H-M   'P 1'
#
loop_
_entity.id
_entity.type
_entity.pdbx_description
1 polymer ?
#
loop_
_entity_poly.entity_id
_entity_poly.type
_entity_poly.pdbx_seq_one_letter_code
_entity_poly.pdbx_strand_id
1 'polypeptide(L)'
;MSDKRKSFLSFILGILVGGTLVGAGMHYCHRYHRGQYRAVHFMGQLKKRLALTPEQESKVQAVLDSKKKAMEELKDKVREDASGQIRALLTDAQKPGFEQMIAERKKRREERSSAK
;
A
#
# COMPACT_ATOMS: atom_id res chain seq x y z
N MET A 1 -18.10 7.68 -39.82
CA MET A 1 -17.04 8.17 -38.89
C MET A 1 -17.09 7.53 -37.49
N SER A 2 -17.86 6.45 -37.28
CA SER A 2 -18.13 5.86 -35.94
C SER A 2 -17.21 4.69 -35.57
N ASP A 3 -16.74 3.92 -36.55
CA ASP A 3 -16.09 2.62 -36.27
C ASP A 3 -14.62 2.75 -35.84
N LYS A 4 -13.88 3.72 -36.39
CA LYS A 4 -12.46 3.93 -36.02
C LYS A 4 -12.27 4.36 -34.57
N ARG A 5 -13.26 5.06 -33.97
CA ARG A 5 -13.20 5.48 -32.56
C ARG A 5 -13.44 4.32 -31.60
N LYS A 6 -14.30 3.36 -31.98
CA LYS A 6 -14.58 2.16 -31.19
C LYS A 6 -13.36 1.23 -31.16
N SER A 7 -12.71 1.01 -32.30
CA SER A 7 -11.47 0.22 -32.37
C SER A 7 -10.32 0.86 -31.58
N PHE A 8 -10.20 2.19 -31.59
CA PHE A 8 -9.19 2.91 -30.82
C PHE A 8 -9.44 2.83 -29.30
N LEU A 9 -10.70 2.91 -28.86
CA LEU A 9 -11.08 2.73 -27.45
C LEU A 9 -10.80 1.31 -26.96
N SER A 10 -11.08 0.27 -27.75
CA SER A 10 -10.74 -1.12 -27.41
C SER A 10 -9.23 -1.35 -27.31
N PHE A 11 -8.43 -0.67 -28.15
CA PHE A 11 -6.98 -0.77 -28.12
C PHE A 11 -6.37 -0.11 -26.86
N ILE A 12 -6.85 1.08 -26.47
CA ILE A 12 -6.42 1.75 -25.22
C ILE A 12 -6.85 0.94 -23.98
N LEU A 13 -8.07 0.38 -24.00
CA LEU A 13 -8.55 -0.48 -22.92
C LEU A 13 -7.69 -1.76 -22.81
N GLY A 14 -7.29 -2.34 -23.95
CA GLY A 14 -6.38 -3.48 -23.99
C GLY A 14 -4.99 -3.19 -23.44
N ILE A 15 -4.42 -2.00 -23.72
CA ILE A 15 -3.10 -1.60 -23.18
C ILE A 15 -3.18 -1.30 -21.67
N LEU A 16 -4.27 -0.70 -21.18
CA LEU A 16 -4.47 -0.45 -19.75
C LEU A 16 -4.63 -1.75 -18.96
N VAL A 17 -5.35 -2.74 -19.51
CA VAL A 17 -5.53 -4.06 -18.89
C VAL A 17 -4.26 -4.93 -19.00
N GLY A 18 -3.56 -4.89 -20.15
CA GLY A 18 -2.31 -5.63 -20.34
C GLY A 18 -1.15 -5.08 -19.50
N GLY A 19 -1.01 -3.75 -19.43
CA GLY A 19 0.04 -3.08 -18.65
C GLY A 19 -0.12 -3.26 -17.14
N THR A 20 -1.35 -3.36 -16.65
CA THR A 20 -1.63 -3.62 -15.23
C THR A 20 -1.25 -5.04 -14.80
N LEU A 21 -1.39 -6.05 -15.67
CA LEU A 21 -0.99 -7.44 -15.36
C LEU A 21 0.54 -7.61 -15.29
N VAL A 22 1.28 -7.07 -16.26
CA VAL A 22 2.76 -7.14 -16.28
C VAL A 22 3.36 -6.30 -15.14
N GLY A 23 2.80 -5.11 -14.90
CA GLY A 23 3.17 -4.27 -13.76
C GLY A 23 2.90 -4.95 -12.43
N ALA A 24 1.76 -5.64 -12.27
CA ALA A 24 1.43 -6.39 -11.06
C ALA A 24 2.40 -7.54 -10.80
N GLY A 25 2.82 -8.28 -11.83
CA GLY A 25 3.80 -9.38 -11.71
C GLY A 25 5.18 -8.91 -11.21
N MET A 26 5.74 -7.86 -11.81
CA MET A 26 7.01 -7.27 -11.34
C MET A 26 6.90 -6.64 -9.94
N HIS A 27 5.74 -6.05 -9.62
CA HIS A 27 5.51 -5.49 -8.29
C HIS A 27 5.32 -6.56 -7.20
N TYR A 28 4.87 -7.77 -7.57
CA TYR A 28 4.67 -8.91 -6.66
C TYR A 28 6.01 -9.44 -6.15
N CYS A 29 6.99 -9.68 -7.05
CA CYS A 29 8.34 -10.11 -6.64
C CYS A 29 9.07 -9.06 -5.80
N HIS A 30 8.90 -7.76 -6.07
CA HIS A 30 9.64 -6.71 -5.37
C HIS A 30 9.02 -6.32 -4.00
N ARG A 31 7.75 -6.66 -3.73
CA ARG A 31 7.06 -6.30 -2.46
C ARG A 31 7.19 -7.33 -1.34
N TYR A 32 7.44 -8.61 -1.63
CA TYR A 32 7.49 -9.66 -0.60
C TYR A 32 8.69 -9.55 0.37
N HIS A 33 9.68 -8.71 0.10
CA HIS A 33 10.88 -8.59 0.96
C HIS A 33 11.11 -7.24 1.65
N ARG A 34 10.35 -6.16 1.36
CA ARG A 34 10.74 -4.81 1.84
C ARG A 34 10.12 -4.34 3.17
N GLY A 35 9.04 -4.96 3.65
CA GLY A 35 8.26 -4.45 4.79
C GLY A 35 8.77 -4.90 6.18
N GLN A 36 8.88 -6.22 6.39
CA GLN A 36 9.27 -6.79 7.69
C GLN A 36 10.77 -6.68 7.98
N TYR A 37 11.61 -6.64 6.95
CA TYR A 37 13.05 -6.50 7.13
C TYR A 37 13.44 -5.15 7.74
N ARG A 38 12.71 -4.04 7.51
CA ARG A 38 13.18 -2.71 7.92
C ARG A 38 13.25 -2.45 9.43
N ALA A 39 12.22 -2.81 10.20
CA ALA A 39 12.19 -2.53 11.64
C ALA A 39 13.15 -3.43 12.42
N VAL A 40 13.18 -4.73 12.08
CA VAL A 40 14.12 -5.71 12.65
C VAL A 40 15.56 -5.35 12.27
N HIS A 41 15.80 -4.89 11.04
CA HIS A 41 17.12 -4.39 10.64
C HIS A 41 17.51 -3.12 11.41
N PHE A 42 16.58 -2.21 11.70
CA PHE A 42 16.91 -0.97 12.40
C PHE A 42 17.33 -1.23 13.84
N MET A 43 16.57 -2.03 14.60
CA MET A 43 16.98 -2.43 15.96
C MET A 43 18.28 -3.22 15.94
N GLY A 44 18.43 -4.16 15.00
CA GLY A 44 19.68 -4.91 14.81
C GLY A 44 20.89 -4.01 14.49
N GLN A 45 20.69 -2.91 13.76
CA GLN A 45 21.74 -1.91 13.52
C GLN A 45 22.05 -1.07 14.75
N LEU A 46 21.04 -0.63 15.51
CA LEU A 46 21.25 0.12 16.76
C LEU A 46 22.04 -0.71 17.77
N LYS A 47 21.66 -1.98 17.96
CA LYS A 47 22.37 -2.92 18.84
C LYS A 47 23.82 -3.09 18.42
N LYS A 48 24.08 -3.32 17.14
CA LYS A 48 25.44 -3.54 16.61
C LYS A 48 26.32 -2.28 16.66
N ARG A 49 25.76 -1.11 16.36
CA ARG A 49 26.53 0.14 16.24
C ARG A 49 26.71 0.89 17.55
N LEU A 50 25.75 0.76 18.46
CA LEU A 50 25.74 1.50 19.73
C LEU A 50 26.00 0.60 20.94
N ALA A 51 26.21 -0.70 20.71
CA ALA A 51 26.45 -1.70 21.76
C ALA A 51 25.42 -1.61 22.90
N LEU A 52 24.13 -1.55 22.53
CA LEU A 52 23.04 -1.38 23.50
C LEU A 52 23.03 -2.52 24.52
N THR A 53 22.87 -2.18 25.80
CA THR A 53 22.61 -3.17 26.85
C THR A 53 21.21 -3.75 26.70
N PRO A 54 20.92 -4.94 27.31
CA PRO A 54 19.58 -5.53 27.25
C PRO A 54 18.48 -4.60 27.80
N GLU A 55 18.80 -3.81 28.82
CA GLU A 55 17.86 -2.84 29.40
C GLU A 55 17.58 -1.67 28.44
N GLN A 56 18.62 -1.16 27.75
CA GLN A 56 18.46 -0.11 26.73
C GLN A 56 17.69 -0.62 25.52
N GLU A 57 17.96 -1.85 25.07
CA GLU A 57 17.24 -2.49 23.96
C GLU A 57 15.73 -2.56 24.26
N SER A 58 15.35 -2.99 25.46
CA SER A 58 13.95 -3.04 25.90
C SER A 58 13.27 -1.66 25.86
N LYS A 59 13.95 -0.62 26.37
CA LYS A 59 13.43 0.76 26.37
C LYS A 59 13.24 1.30 24.95
N VAL A 60 14.21 1.08 24.05
CA VAL A 60 14.12 1.52 22.66
C VAL A 60 13.02 0.74 21.93
N GLN A 61 12.89 -0.56 22.17
CA GLN A 61 11.84 -1.38 21.56
C GLN A 61 10.45 -0.87 21.95
N ALA A 62 10.22 -0.56 23.23
CA ALA A 62 8.97 0.02 23.70
C ALA A 62 8.65 1.36 23.02
N VAL A 63 9.66 2.21 22.80
CA VAL A 63 9.48 3.47 22.06
C VAL A 63 9.06 3.18 20.62
N LEU A 64 9.75 2.28 19.91
CA LEU A 64 9.42 1.93 18.53
C LEU A 64 8.01 1.35 18.41
N ASP A 65 7.61 0.47 19.33
CA ASP A 65 6.28 -0.14 19.32
C ASP A 65 5.17 0.89 19.58
N SER A 66 5.40 1.84 20.50
CA SER A 66 4.45 2.94 20.74
C SER A 66 4.26 3.81 19.49
N LYS A 67 5.34 4.09 18.75
CA LYS A 67 5.30 4.90 17.52
C LYS A 67 4.70 4.12 16.36
N LYS A 68 4.88 2.81 16.30
CA LYS A 68 4.29 1.97 15.26
C LYS A 68 2.77 2.07 15.24
N LYS A 69 2.11 2.04 16.41
CA LYS A 69 0.64 2.18 16.50
C LYS A 69 0.17 3.54 16.00
N ALA A 70 0.79 4.62 16.47
CA ALA A 70 0.47 5.98 16.03
C ALA A 70 0.68 6.16 14.52
N MET A 71 1.71 5.54 13.95
CA MET A 71 1.97 5.57 12.51
C MET A 71 0.93 4.80 11.70
N GLU A 72 0.41 3.67 12.20
CA GLU A 72 -0.68 2.95 11.52
C GLU A 72 -1.98 3.75 11.52
N GLU A 73 -2.34 4.36 12.65
CA GLU A 73 -3.52 5.25 12.73
C GLU A 73 -3.38 6.46 11.80
N LEU A 74 -2.19 7.08 11.75
CA LEU A 74 -1.93 8.20 10.84
C LEU A 74 -2.04 7.79 9.37
N LYS A 75 -1.53 6.61 8.99
CA LYS A 75 -1.65 6.10 7.62
C LYS A 75 -3.10 5.94 7.20
N ASP A 76 -3.96 5.49 8.10
CA ASP A 76 -5.37 5.28 7.78
C ASP A 76 -6.10 6.61 7.60
N LYS A 77 -5.87 7.58 8.48
CA LYS A 77 -6.39 8.94 8.31
C LYS A 77 -5.95 9.58 6.99
N VAL A 78 -4.67 9.47 6.65
CA VAL A 78 -4.13 10.01 5.39
C VAL A 78 -4.76 9.31 4.17
N ARG A 79 -5.01 8.00 4.24
CA ARG A 79 -5.67 7.25 3.16
C ARG A 79 -7.11 7.67 2.97
N GLU A 80 -7.85 7.85 4.06
CA GLU A 80 -9.25 8.29 4.01
C GLU A 80 -9.36 9.70 3.42
N ASP A 81 -8.55 10.64 3.91
CA ASP A 81 -8.49 12.00 3.40
C ASP A 81 -8.15 12.04 1.90
N ALA A 82 -7.07 11.36 1.50
CA ALA A 82 -6.67 11.28 0.10
C ALA A 82 -7.76 10.63 -0.78
N SER A 83 -8.46 9.61 -0.28
CA SER A 83 -9.54 8.96 -1.02
C SER A 83 -10.73 9.90 -1.22
N GLY A 84 -11.06 10.71 -0.20
CA GLY A 84 -12.10 11.74 -0.31
C GLY A 84 -11.75 12.81 -1.34
N GLN A 85 -10.52 13.32 -1.30
CA GLN A 85 -10.02 14.30 -2.27
C GLN A 85 -10.02 13.74 -3.69
N ILE A 86 -9.56 12.50 -3.89
CA ILE A 86 -9.60 11.84 -5.20
C ILE A 86 -11.06 11.70 -5.68
N ARG A 87 -11.97 11.22 -4.81
CA ARG A 87 -13.39 11.04 -5.16
C ARG A 87 -14.06 12.34 -5.60
N ALA A 88 -13.68 13.47 -5.02
CA ALA A 88 -14.19 14.80 -5.40
C ALA A 88 -13.74 15.22 -6.82
N LEU A 89 -12.61 14.70 -7.31
CA LEU A 89 -12.08 15.00 -8.64
C LEU A 89 -12.63 14.04 -9.72
N LEU A 90 -13.31 12.97 -9.35
CA LEU A 90 -13.83 11.98 -10.29
C LEU A 90 -15.21 12.37 -10.83
N THR A 91 -15.45 12.00 -12.10
CA THR A 91 -16.78 12.10 -12.69
C THR A 91 -17.73 11.04 -12.10
N ASP A 92 -19.04 11.26 -12.21
CA ASP A 92 -20.04 10.31 -11.70
C ASP A 92 -19.92 8.92 -12.34
N ALA A 93 -19.51 8.85 -13.61
CA ALA A 93 -19.27 7.58 -14.30
C ALA A 93 -18.03 6.84 -13.77
N GLN A 94 -17.06 7.55 -13.18
CA GLN A 94 -15.81 6.96 -12.65
C GLN A 94 -15.94 6.53 -11.18
N LYS A 95 -16.81 7.17 -10.41
CA LYS A 95 -17.00 6.89 -8.96
C LYS A 95 -17.25 5.40 -8.66
N PRO A 96 -18.13 4.66 -9.39
CA PRO A 96 -18.37 3.25 -9.09
C PRO A 96 -17.11 2.38 -9.17
N GLY A 97 -16.27 2.59 -10.19
CA GLY A 97 -15.01 1.84 -10.33
C GLY A 97 -13.99 2.18 -9.24
N PHE A 98 -13.97 3.43 -8.79
CA PHE A 98 -13.12 3.86 -7.68
C PHE A 98 -13.55 3.24 -6.34
N GLU A 99 -14.85 3.20 -6.06
CA GLU A 99 -15.39 2.55 -4.85
C GLU A 99 -15.08 1.05 -4.83
N GLN A 100 -15.22 0.37 -5.98
CA GLN A 100 -14.84 -1.04 -6.10
C GLN A 100 -13.35 -1.25 -5.83
N MET A 101 -12.49 -0.38 -6.38
CA MET A 101 -11.05 -0.45 -6.15
C MET A 101 -10.69 -0.26 -4.65
N ILE A 102 -11.36 0.67 -3.95
CA ILE A 102 -11.17 0.86 -2.51
C ILE A 102 -11.63 -0.37 -1.73
N ALA A 103 -12.81 -0.90 -2.04
CA ALA A 103 -13.36 -2.07 -1.37
C ALA A 103 -12.45 -3.30 -1.50
N GLU A 104 -11.92 -3.57 -2.70
CA GLU A 104 -10.97 -4.67 -2.90
C GLU A 104 -9.65 -4.47 -2.13
N ARG A 105 -9.16 -3.23 -2.04
CA ARG A 105 -7.95 -2.92 -1.26
C ARG A 105 -8.19 -3.14 0.24
N LYS A 106 -9.38 -2.78 0.74
CA LYS A 106 -9.79 -3.01 2.13
C LYS A 106 -9.84 -4.51 2.42
N LYS A 107 -10.53 -5.29 1.58
CA LYS A 107 -10.62 -6.74 1.68
C LYS A 107 -9.23 -7.41 1.72
N ARG A 108 -8.35 -7.05 0.77
CA ARG A 108 -6.97 -7.57 0.73
C ARG A 108 -6.15 -7.20 1.98
N ARG A 109 -6.45 -6.08 2.64
CA ARG A 109 -5.79 -5.71 3.90
C ARG A 109 -6.30 -6.58 5.05
N GLU A 110 -7.61 -6.77 5.15
CA GLU A 110 -8.25 -7.59 6.18
C GLU A 110 -7.75 -9.04 6.11
N GLU A 111 -7.71 -9.62 4.91
CA GLU A 111 -7.15 -10.96 4.65
C GLU A 111 -5.69 -11.09 5.12
N ARG A 112 -4.88 -10.04 4.94
CA ARG A 112 -3.48 -10.03 5.40
C ARG A 112 -3.33 -9.84 6.90
N SER A 113 -4.29 -9.19 7.56
CA SER A 113 -4.30 -9.04 9.01
C SER A 113 -4.82 -10.28 9.73
N SER A 114 -5.76 -11.03 9.14
CA SER A 114 -6.29 -12.26 9.72
C SER A 114 -5.40 -13.49 9.48
N ALA A 115 -4.55 -13.46 8.46
CA ALA A 115 -3.58 -14.51 8.17
C ALA A 115 -2.30 -14.46 9.04
N LYS A 116 -2.26 -13.64 10.10
CA LYS A 116 -1.06 -13.35 10.89
C LYS A 116 -1.30 -13.57 12.37
#